data_AF-A0A2I0TME2-F1
#
_entry.id   AF-A0A2I0TME2-F1
#
_cell.length_a   1.000
_cell.length_b   1.000
_cell.length_c   1.000
_cell.angle_alpha   90.00
_cell.angle_beta   90.00
_cell.angle_gamma   90.00
#
_symmetry.space_group_name_H-M   'P 1'
#
loop_
_entity.id
_entity.type
_entity.pdbx_description
1 polymer ?
#
loop_
_entity_poly.entity_id
_entity_poly.type
_entity_poly.pdbx_seq_one_letter_code
_entity_poly.pdbx_strand_id
1 'polypeptide(L)'
;MAQKKYLIAKLTSCLREDKIQLWKPPYTNEKKEAGKEIKDLVQKYSSKLNINENDTENMLEEIRCKAIERGTGNENFKVTGIARLEIYLPRRKVSDIAENSG
;
A
#
# COMPACT_ATOMS: atom_id res chain seq x y z
N MET A 1 -10.76 11.75 5.43
CA MET A 1 -9.87 10.58 5.60
C MET A 1 -10.43 9.26 5.05
N ALA A 2 -11.75 9.00 5.06
CA ALA A 2 -12.32 7.74 4.57
C ALA A 2 -12.37 7.61 3.03
N GLN A 3 -12.69 8.69 2.30
CA GLN A 3 -12.80 8.66 0.84
C GLN A 3 -11.48 8.33 0.14
N LYS A 4 -10.36 8.93 0.54
CA LYS A 4 -9.02 8.62 -0.02
C LYS A 4 -8.67 7.13 0.12
N LYS A 5 -8.95 6.53 1.29
CA LYS A 5 -8.71 5.09 1.51
C LYS A 5 -9.58 4.21 0.61
N TYR A 6 -10.84 4.58 0.41
CA TYR A 6 -11.75 3.89 -0.50
C TYR A 6 -11.25 3.96 -1.95
N LEU A 7 -10.82 5.14 -2.42
CA LEU A 7 -10.29 5.32 -3.77
C LEU A 7 -9.01 4.51 -3.99
N ILE A 8 -8.08 4.53 -3.03
CA ILE A 8 -6.87 3.70 -3.06
C ILE A 8 -7.22 2.21 -3.13
N ALA A 9 -8.19 1.75 -2.34
CA ALA A 9 -8.63 0.35 -2.37
C ALA A 9 -9.23 -0.02 -3.74
N LYS A 10 -10.06 0.86 -4.30
CA LYS A 10 -10.67 0.66 -5.63
C LYS A 10 -9.62 0.62 -6.73
N LEU A 11 -8.66 1.54 -6.70
CA LEU A 11 -7.53 1.57 -7.64
C LEU A 11 -6.67 0.31 -7.51
N THR A 12 -6.41 -0.14 -6.28
CA THR A 12 -5.69 -1.40 -6.02
C THR A 12 -6.43 -2.61 -6.58
N SER A 13 -7.76 -2.65 -6.48
CA SER A 13 -8.56 -3.71 -7.10
C SER A 13 -8.45 -3.69 -8.62
N CYS A 14 -8.54 -2.51 -9.25
CA CYS A 14 -8.36 -2.40 -10.70
C CYS A 14 -6.97 -2.87 -11.16
N LEU A 15 -5.91 -2.51 -10.42
CA LEU A 15 -4.56 -3.01 -10.70
C LEU A 15 -4.48 -4.54 -10.60
N ARG A 16 -5.17 -5.15 -9.62
CA ARG A 16 -5.21 -6.62 -9.47
C ARG A 16 -5.97 -7.29 -10.61
N GLU A 17 -7.10 -6.71 -11.04
CA GLU A 17 -7.87 -7.21 -12.19
C GLU A 17 -7.05 -7.17 -13.47
N ASP A 18 -6.32 -6.07 -13.70
CA ASP A 18 -5.40 -5.90 -14.84
C ASP A 18 -4.08 -6.70 -14.66
N LYS A 19 -3.89 -7.42 -13.55
CA LYS A 19 -2.65 -8.14 -13.16
C LYS A 19 -1.39 -7.25 -13.18
N ILE A 20 -1.56 -5.97 -12.91
CA ILE A 20 -0.50 -4.97 -12.90
C ILE A 20 0.23 -4.99 -11.56
N GLN A 21 1.56 -5.14 -11.64
CA GLN A 21 2.45 -5.11 -10.50
C GLN A 21 3.29 -3.83 -10.55
N LEU A 22 2.83 -2.76 -9.89
CA LEU A 22 3.49 -1.44 -9.95
C LEU A 22 4.96 -1.46 -9.49
N TRP A 23 5.34 -2.41 -8.64
CA TRP A 23 6.70 -2.57 -8.11
C TRP A 23 7.64 -3.34 -9.05
N LYS A 24 7.15 -3.81 -10.19
CA LYS A 24 7.96 -4.51 -11.19
C LYS A 24 8.18 -3.62 -12.42
N PRO A 25 9.24 -3.89 -13.21
CA PRO A 25 9.35 -3.31 -14.54
C PRO A 25 8.15 -3.71 -15.40
N PRO A 26 7.65 -2.83 -16.27
CA PRO A 26 8.21 -1.52 -16.66
C PRO A 26 7.76 -0.31 -15.79
N TYR A 27 6.98 -0.55 -14.72
CA TYR A 27 6.38 0.52 -13.90
C TYR A 27 7.33 1.07 -12.83
N THR A 28 8.23 0.24 -12.33
CA THR A 28 9.32 0.64 -11.43
C THR A 28 10.64 0.23 -12.04
N ASN A 29 11.57 1.18 -12.16
CA ASN A 29 12.93 0.93 -12.62
C ASN A 29 13.82 0.41 -11.48
N GLU A 30 15.03 -0.08 -11.78
CA GLU A 30 16.00 -0.58 -10.77
C GLU A 30 16.32 0.47 -9.69
N LYS A 31 16.25 1.76 -10.02
CA LYS A 31 16.39 2.88 -9.09
C LYS A 31 15.15 3.14 -8.20
N LYS A 32 14.14 2.28 -8.26
CA LYS A 32 12.83 2.45 -7.60
C LYS A 32 12.11 3.74 -8.02
N GLU A 33 12.36 4.22 -9.23
CA GLU A 33 11.70 5.39 -9.83
C GLU A 33 10.49 4.97 -10.67
N ALA A 34 9.50 5.85 -10.78
CA ALA A 34 8.31 5.63 -11.60
C ALA A 34 8.68 5.58 -13.10
N GLY A 35 8.33 4.48 -13.77
CA GLY A 35 8.50 4.31 -15.20
C GLY A 35 7.50 5.16 -16.00
N LYS A 36 7.78 5.38 -17.29
CA LYS A 36 6.88 6.13 -18.19
C LYS A 36 5.47 5.53 -18.27
N GLU A 37 5.37 4.20 -18.13
CA GLU A 37 4.12 3.45 -18.12
C GLU A 37 3.20 3.83 -16.96
N ILE A 38 3.72 4.41 -15.86
CA ILE A 38 2.89 4.93 -14.77
C ILE A 38 1.97 6.04 -15.29
N LYS A 39 2.43 6.89 -16.22
CA LYS A 39 1.63 7.98 -16.76
C LYS A 39 0.44 7.48 -17.58
N ASP A 40 0.62 6.39 -18.32
CA ASP A 40 -0.47 5.73 -19.05
C ASP A 40 -1.53 5.19 -18.07
N LEU A 41 -1.10 4.58 -16.97
CA LEU A 41 -2.00 4.14 -15.91
C LEU A 41 -2.70 5.29 -15.20
N VAL A 42 -2.01 6.42 -14.96
CA VAL A 42 -2.62 7.63 -14.41
C VAL A 42 -3.77 8.07 -15.29
N GLN A 43 -3.55 8.18 -16.60
CA GLN A 43 -4.58 8.60 -17.54
C GLN A 43 -5.73 7.58 -17.60
N LYS A 44 -5.43 6.28 -17.72
CA LYS A 44 -6.43 5.20 -17.76
C LYS A 44 -7.33 5.19 -16.52
N TYR A 45 -6.73 5.27 -15.32
CA TYR A 45 -7.49 5.19 -14.07
C TYR A 45 -8.13 6.52 -13.67
N SER A 46 -7.53 7.65 -14.01
CA SER A 46 -8.14 8.99 -13.92
C SER A 46 -9.46 9.03 -14.68
N SER A 47 -9.46 8.60 -15.95
CA SER A 47 -10.68 8.52 -16.75
C SER A 47 -11.68 7.48 -16.23
N LYS A 48 -11.20 6.30 -15.80
CA LYS A 48 -12.09 5.22 -15.31
C LYS A 48 -12.77 5.56 -13.98
N LEU A 49 -12.10 6.31 -13.10
CA LEU A 49 -12.61 6.65 -11.77
C LEU A 49 -13.13 8.08 -11.67
N ASN A 50 -13.00 8.88 -12.75
CA ASN A 50 -13.34 10.29 -12.80
C ASN A 50 -12.66 11.10 -11.68
N ILE A 51 -11.36 10.85 -11.49
CA ILE A 51 -10.51 11.50 -10.47
C ILE A 51 -9.48 12.36 -11.21
N ASN A 52 -9.00 13.44 -10.58
CA ASN A 52 -7.90 14.23 -11.15
C ASN A 52 -6.64 13.36 -11.38
N GLU A 53 -5.93 13.61 -12.47
CA GLU A 53 -4.65 12.95 -12.79
C GLU A 53 -3.63 13.12 -11.66
N ASN A 54 -3.53 14.32 -11.07
CA ASN A 54 -2.60 14.59 -9.97
C ASN A 54 -2.93 13.75 -8.71
N ASP A 55 -4.22 13.58 -8.40
CA ASP A 55 -4.64 12.74 -7.27
C ASP A 55 -4.41 11.26 -7.56
N THR A 56 -4.65 10.84 -8.80
CA THR A 56 -4.43 9.47 -9.27
C THR A 56 -2.94 9.11 -9.26
N GLU A 57 -2.07 10.01 -9.71
CA GLU A 57 -0.61 9.88 -9.66
C GLU A 57 -0.12 9.72 -8.21
N ASN A 58 -0.55 10.62 -7.32
CA ASN A 58 -0.22 10.53 -5.90
C ASN A 58 -0.69 9.21 -5.27
N MET A 59 -1.88 8.72 -5.64
CA MET A 59 -2.39 7.43 -5.14
C MET A 59 -1.62 6.23 -5.71
N LEU A 60 -1.28 6.24 -7.00
CA LEU A 60 -0.47 5.20 -7.64
C LEU A 60 0.91 5.12 -7.01
N GLU A 61 1.53 6.28 -6.77
CA GLU A 61 2.82 6.38 -6.10
C GLU A 61 2.75 5.85 -4.66
N GLU A 62 1.69 6.20 -3.91
CA GLU A 62 1.48 5.67 -2.56
C GLU A 62 1.31 4.13 -2.55
N ILE A 63 0.59 3.58 -3.53
CA ILE A 63 0.44 2.12 -3.68
C ILE A 63 1.77 1.47 -4.07
N ARG A 64 2.52 2.10 -4.99
CA ARG A 64 3.83 1.64 -5.46
C ARG A 64 4.84 1.58 -4.31
N CYS A 65 4.98 2.65 -3.54
CA CYS A 65 5.84 2.70 -2.35
C CYS A 65 5.49 1.58 -1.36
N LYS A 66 4.20 1.44 -0.99
CA LYS A 66 3.77 0.36 -0.10
C LYS A 66 4.02 -1.03 -0.68
N ALA A 67 3.87 -1.19 -1.99
CA ALA A 67 4.12 -2.46 -2.66
C ALA A 67 5.61 -2.80 -2.73
N ILE A 68 6.49 -1.81 -2.88
CA ILE A 68 7.95 -1.97 -2.81
C ILE A 68 8.37 -2.30 -1.37
N GLU A 69 7.82 -1.61 -0.36
CA GLU A 69 8.08 -1.94 1.05
C GLU A 69 7.65 -3.38 1.38
N ARG A 70 6.44 -3.77 0.97
CA ARG A 70 5.96 -5.16 1.12
C ARG A 70 6.78 -6.16 0.30
N GLY A 71 7.17 -5.78 -0.92
CA GLY A 71 8.01 -6.56 -1.80
C GLY A 71 9.38 -6.82 -1.19
N THR A 72 9.99 -5.80 -0.57
CA THR A 72 11.27 -5.89 0.15
C THR A 72 11.16 -6.86 1.32
N GLY A 73 10.05 -6.85 2.07
CA GLY A 73 9.80 -7.85 3.12
C GLY A 73 9.74 -9.29 2.58
N ASN A 74 9.13 -9.47 1.41
CA ASN A 74 9.01 -10.79 0.79
C ASN A 74 10.31 -11.26 0.11
N GLU A 75 11.09 -10.33 -0.46
CA GLU A 75 12.45 -10.60 -0.94
C GLU A 75 13.37 -10.98 0.21
N ASN A 76 13.31 -10.24 1.33
CA ASN A 76 14.02 -10.60 2.56
C ASN A 76 13.61 -11.99 3.06
N PHE A 77 12.32 -12.36 3.02
CA PHE A 77 11.90 -13.72 3.36
C PHE A 77 12.51 -14.76 2.40
N LYS A 78 12.53 -14.49 1.08
CA LYS A 78 13.14 -15.41 0.11
C LYS A 78 14.65 -15.58 0.30
N VAL A 79 15.35 -14.53 0.73
CA VAL A 79 16.80 -14.55 0.94
C VAL A 79 17.18 -15.10 2.31
N THR A 80 16.43 -14.74 3.36
CA THR A 80 16.79 -15.05 4.76
C THR A 80 15.96 -16.17 5.39
N GLY A 81 14.81 -16.52 4.80
CA GLY A 81 13.83 -17.44 5.37
C GLY A 81 13.04 -16.89 6.56
N ILE A 82 13.23 -15.61 6.92
CA ILE A 82 12.66 -15.02 8.14
C ILE A 82 11.48 -14.11 7.77
N ALA A 83 10.28 -14.47 8.24
CA ALA A 83 9.06 -13.65 8.12
C ALA A 83 8.83 -12.85 9.41
N ARG A 84 8.43 -11.58 9.28
CA ARG A 84 8.14 -10.70 10.43
C ARG A 84 6.64 -10.38 10.49
N LEU A 85 6.01 -10.67 11.63
CA LEU A 85 4.62 -10.33 11.95
C LEU A 85 4.62 -9.26 13.06
N GLU A 86 4.01 -8.10 12.80
CA GLU A 86 3.84 -7.05 13.82
C GLU A 86 2.42 -7.10 14.39
N ILE A 87 2.33 -7.23 15.71
CA ILE A 87 1.07 -7.34 16.44
C ILE A 87 0.93 -6.13 17.37
N TYR A 88 -0.19 -5.40 17.24
CA TYR A 88 -0.54 -4.32 18.15
C TYR A 88 -1.55 -4.83 19.17
N LEU A 89 -1.14 -4.86 20.44
CA LEU A 89 -2.05 -5.21 21.53
C LEU A 89 -2.97 -4.03 21.85
N PRO A 90 -4.26 -4.26 22.15
CA PRO A 90 -5.15 -3.21 22.62
C PRO A 90 -4.67 -2.65 23.97
N ARG A 91 -4.88 -1.35 24.19
CA ARG A 91 -4.55 -0.70 25.48
C ARG A 91 -5.40 -1.34 26.59
N ARG A 92 -4.76 -1.85 27.64
CA ARG A 92 -5.45 -2.33 28.84
C ARG A 92 -6.21 -1.16 29.46
N LYS A 93 -7.52 -1.30 29.67
CA LYS A 93 -8.28 -0.39 30.52
C LYS A 93 -7.86 -0.64 31.96
N VAL A 94 -7.28 0.36 32.62
CA VAL A 94 -7.03 0.33 34.06
C VAL A 94 -8.35 0.64 34.73
N SER A 95 -9.16 -0.38 34.95
CA SER A 95 -10.34 -0.32 35.81
C SER A 95 -10.60 -1.74 36.27
N ASP A 96 -9.88 -2.16 37.32
CA ASP A 96 -10.25 -3.24 38.28
C ASP A 96 -9.05 -3.51 39.21
N ILE A 97 -8.52 -2.47 39.84
CA ILE A 97 -7.82 -2.62 41.12
C ILE A 97 -8.34 -1.50 42.03
N ALA A 98 -9.58 -1.65 42.46
CA ALA A 98 -10.03 -1.11 43.73
C ALA A 98 -10.10 -2.29 44.70
N GLU A 99 -9.59 -2.07 45.91
CA GLU A 99 -9.80 -2.88 47.10
C GLU A 99 -9.12 -4.26 47.16
N ASN A 100 -7.95 -4.31 47.79
CA ASN A 100 -7.84 -4.94 49.12
C ASN A 100 -6.43 -4.72 49.71
N SER A 101 -6.30 -3.73 50.60
CA SER A 101 -5.20 -3.68 51.57
C SER A 101 -5.81 -3.22 52.89
N GLY A 102 -5.93 -4.18 53.82
CA GLY A 102 -6.28 -3.92 55.22
C GLY A 102 -5.14 -3.36 56.03
#